data_AF-A0A7Y3LKB2-F1
#
_entry.id   AF-A0A7Y3LKB2-F1
#
_cell.length_a   1.000
_cell.length_b   1.000
_cell.length_c   1.000
_cell.angle_alpha   90.00
_cell.angle_beta   90.00
_cell.angle_gamma   90.00
#
_symmetry.space_group_name_H-M   'P 1'
#
loop_
_entity.id
_entity.type
_entity.pdbx_description
1 polymer ?
#
loop_
_entity_poly.entity_id
_entity_poly.type
_entity_poly.pdbx_seq_one_letter_code
_entity_poly.pdbx_strand_id
1 'polypeptide(L)'
;MPNNNRKIKSSARVATLLAAFALVAGIIFALTANGKPSKPLGPSLPIVQFDQSQAVAFNGKIPTPNATAACGRNQYGFIAEIQYVGITNTKITKHYGPIIPLANGLPKQMEASGVVTDGAGGNNDFPFDHEYGGDFSFDVSLDSPYASLSQGAGTSGGTPSGIEHMEIQTGELPHLSSDPLTQSIPPGETWPEYATAAQSGVIPGFQPQAGDAVAAQGDWIIDCGHTDFHSEFHEATFLAFGHDSNGAAVVHAFYNPYIPSEIYNPNPNLAPEVNNPSNLALSNSKPLVPDFLVQSIVSYVQNKSTAPIVVPELIEGSTTPPAPFTVCAPTANGKTNLSISYQFNVRPGVNVSETQDNTSGCATFTTTFSSTYQTAPPQGETMCPVSWTWLNQNAGVYAQGGSINLQQTIYNDASAVLPQDKSLFQALLQHRIHVTCYNMMSSSITSPTSGVQAVSTVTNQLYPIIGWVQAKWN
;
A
#
# COMPACT_ATOMS: atom_id res chain seq x y z
N MET A 1 40.22 80.31 47.13
CA MET A 1 39.69 79.10 46.45
C MET A 1 40.87 78.28 45.92
N PRO A 2 40.78 76.94 45.90
CA PRO A 2 41.77 76.05 46.51
C PRO A 2 42.75 75.41 45.53
N ASN A 3 43.92 74.95 46.01
CA ASN A 3 44.32 73.53 45.99
C ASN A 3 45.77 73.33 46.44
N ASN A 4 45.95 72.48 47.44
CA ASN A 4 46.92 71.37 47.46
C ASN A 4 46.99 70.78 48.87
N ASN A 5 46.72 69.49 49.02
CA ASN A 5 47.77 68.52 49.38
C ASN A 5 47.26 67.11 49.74
N ARG A 6 48.08 66.16 49.28
CA ARG A 6 48.57 64.92 49.92
C ARG A 6 47.65 63.71 50.14
N LYS A 7 48.19 62.62 49.58
CA LYS A 7 47.96 61.20 49.84
C LYS A 7 48.17 60.80 51.31
N ILE A 8 47.38 59.82 51.76
CA ILE A 8 47.75 58.86 52.82
C ILE A 8 47.37 57.44 52.34
N LYS A 9 48.28 56.48 52.57
CA LYS A 9 48.08 55.03 52.42
C LYS A 9 47.77 54.41 53.79
N SER A 10 46.85 53.46 53.85
CA SER A 10 46.78 52.40 54.88
C SER A 10 46.02 51.19 54.27
N SER A 11 46.72 50.14 53.87
CA SER A 11 47.02 48.91 54.63
C SER A 11 45.85 47.92 54.69
N ALA A 12 45.65 47.15 53.61
CA ALA A 12 44.77 45.98 53.55
C ALA A 12 45.56 44.70 53.87
N ARG A 13 45.51 44.27 55.13
CA ARG A 13 45.79 42.88 55.55
C ARG A 13 44.50 42.07 55.42
N VAL A 14 44.09 41.70 54.21
CA VAL A 14 42.94 40.79 53.98
C VAL A 14 43.19 39.78 52.82
N ALA A 15 44.30 39.90 52.08
CA ALA A 15 44.49 39.15 50.84
C ALA A 15 45.09 37.73 50.98
N THR A 16 45.30 37.20 52.19
CA THR A 16 46.02 35.91 52.37
C THR A 16 45.15 34.73 52.81
N LEU A 17 43.86 34.93 53.12
CA LEU A 17 42.96 33.83 53.54
C LEU A 17 42.03 33.28 52.44
N LEU A 18 41.91 33.95 51.28
CA LEU A 18 41.01 33.55 50.20
C LEU A 18 41.65 32.62 49.14
N ALA A 19 42.97 32.45 49.14
CA ALA A 19 43.66 31.60 48.16
C ALA A 19 43.72 30.11 48.57
N ALA A 20 43.52 29.78 49.85
CA ALA A 20 43.63 28.39 50.34
C ALA A 20 42.33 27.58 50.20
N PHE A 21 41.16 28.22 50.16
CA PHE A 21 39.88 27.52 50.01
C PHE A 21 39.52 27.17 48.55
N ALA A 22 40.04 27.91 47.57
CA ALA A 22 39.79 27.64 46.15
C ALA A 22 40.57 26.42 45.62
N LEU A 23 41.69 26.04 46.26
CA LEU A 23 42.52 24.93 45.80
C LEU A 23 42.01 23.55 46.28
N VAL A 24 41.34 23.49 47.44
CA VAL A 24 40.84 22.22 48.00
C VAL A 24 39.47 21.83 47.43
N ALA A 25 38.63 22.80 47.05
CA ALA A 25 37.36 22.54 46.36
C ALA A 25 37.57 22.06 44.91
N GLY A 26 38.67 22.45 44.26
CA GLY A 26 39.01 22.01 42.90
C GLY A 26 39.52 20.56 42.80
N ILE A 27 40.08 20.00 43.89
CA ILE A 27 40.66 18.65 43.89
C ILE A 27 39.60 17.57 44.22
N ILE A 28 38.54 17.91 44.96
CA ILE A 28 37.45 16.96 45.26
C ILE A 28 36.53 16.72 44.05
N PHE A 29 36.42 17.67 43.11
CA PHE A 29 35.67 17.48 41.87
C PHE A 29 36.42 16.68 40.79
N ALA A 30 37.73 16.45 40.95
CA ALA A 30 38.54 15.75 39.97
C ALA A 30 38.61 14.22 40.17
N LEU A 31 38.06 13.68 41.27
CA LEU A 31 38.14 12.25 41.60
C LEU A 31 36.81 11.48 41.48
N THR A 32 35.72 12.12 41.04
CA THR A 32 34.43 11.46 40.77
C THR A 32 34.07 11.41 39.27
N ALA A 33 34.91 11.92 38.37
CA ALA A 33 34.63 12.03 36.94
C ALA A 33 35.23 10.89 36.07
N ASN A 34 35.43 9.69 36.64
CA ASN A 34 35.77 8.48 35.85
C ASN A 34 34.53 7.71 35.35
N GLY A 35 33.34 8.27 35.51
CA GLY A 35 32.19 7.84 34.71
C GLY A 35 32.46 8.21 33.26
N LYS A 36 32.91 7.26 32.44
CA LYS A 36 32.88 7.40 30.98
C LYS A 36 31.51 7.99 30.64
N PRO A 37 31.42 9.16 29.97
CA PRO A 37 30.13 9.64 29.51
C PRO A 37 29.54 8.52 28.66
N SER A 38 28.45 7.93 29.15
CA SER A 38 27.63 7.04 28.34
C SER A 38 27.34 7.84 27.08
N LYS A 39 27.90 7.42 25.95
CA LYS A 39 27.58 8.03 24.65
C LYS A 39 26.05 8.17 24.64
N PRO A 40 25.49 9.36 24.34
CA PRO A 40 24.07 9.44 24.07
C PRO A 40 23.77 8.34 23.06
N LEU A 41 22.91 7.40 23.46
CA LEU A 41 22.37 6.40 22.56
C LEU A 41 21.78 7.17 21.38
N GLY A 42 22.01 6.67 20.17
CA GLY A 42 21.94 7.41 18.92
C GLY A 42 20.61 8.15 18.66
N PRO A 43 20.49 8.86 17.52
CA PRO A 43 19.23 9.47 17.14
C PRO A 43 18.09 8.45 17.24
N SER A 44 16.90 8.89 17.69
CA SER A 44 15.69 8.07 17.67
C SER A 44 15.48 7.58 16.25
N LEU A 45 15.70 6.28 16.02
CA LEU A 45 15.44 5.66 14.72
C LEU A 45 13.93 5.45 14.57
N PRO A 46 13.40 5.47 13.34
CA PRO A 46 12.02 5.09 13.08
C PRO A 46 11.71 3.70 13.64
N ILE A 47 10.48 3.50 14.11
CA ILE A 47 10.04 2.22 14.68
C ILE A 47 10.12 1.10 13.64
N VAL A 48 9.74 1.41 12.40
CA VAL A 48 9.93 0.53 11.25
C VAL A 48 10.33 1.34 10.03
N GLN A 49 11.23 0.78 9.22
CA GLN A 49 11.67 1.33 7.93
C GLN A 49 12.36 0.22 7.14
N PHE A 50 12.47 0.35 5.81
CA PHE A 50 13.38 -0.49 5.05
C PHE A 50 14.84 -0.23 5.39
N ASP A 51 15.71 -1.19 5.09
CA ASP A 51 17.11 -0.91 4.79
C ASP A 51 17.15 0.07 3.62
N GLN A 52 17.35 1.34 3.96
CA GLN A 52 17.31 2.43 3.01
C GLN A 52 18.27 2.23 1.83
N SER A 53 19.42 1.60 2.05
CA SER A 53 20.40 1.40 0.98
C SER A 53 19.90 0.40 -0.04
N GLN A 54 19.23 -0.66 0.42
CA GLN A 54 18.66 -1.69 -0.45
C GLN A 54 17.38 -1.20 -1.12
N ALA A 55 16.50 -0.49 -0.40
CA ALA A 55 15.27 0.04 -0.96
C ALA A 55 15.50 1.13 -2.01
N VAL A 56 16.40 2.08 -1.75
CA VAL A 56 16.77 3.09 -2.75
C VAL A 56 17.43 2.44 -3.98
N ALA A 57 18.24 1.41 -3.78
CA ALA A 57 18.83 0.66 -4.89
C ALA A 57 17.77 -0.11 -5.70
N PHE A 58 16.77 -0.70 -5.03
CA PHE A 58 15.64 -1.37 -5.65
C PHE A 58 14.81 -0.39 -6.51
N ASN A 59 14.48 0.78 -5.98
CA ASN A 59 13.78 1.84 -6.70
C ASN A 59 14.58 2.32 -7.91
N GLY A 60 15.89 2.44 -7.75
CA GLY A 60 16.77 2.94 -8.80
C GLY A 60 16.47 4.41 -9.12
N LYS A 61 16.54 4.77 -10.41
CA LYS A 61 16.25 6.14 -10.84
C LYS A 61 14.75 6.39 -10.89
N ILE A 62 14.29 7.39 -10.15
CA ILE A 62 12.90 7.85 -10.16
C ILE A 62 12.72 8.88 -11.29
N PRO A 63 11.95 8.57 -12.35
CA PRO A 63 11.62 9.51 -13.41
C PRO A 63 10.52 10.49 -12.97
N THR A 64 10.36 11.56 -13.74
CA THR A 64 9.15 12.40 -13.66
C THR A 64 8.00 11.68 -14.38
N PRO A 65 6.84 11.51 -13.72
CA PRO A 65 5.65 10.91 -14.33
C PRO A 65 5.21 11.67 -15.58
N ASN A 66 4.65 10.92 -16.54
CA ASN A 66 4.08 11.48 -17.76
C ASN A 66 2.67 10.91 -17.95
N ALA A 67 1.67 11.65 -17.48
CA ALA A 67 0.26 11.26 -17.57
C ALA A 67 -0.17 10.93 -19.01
N THR A 68 0.30 11.69 -20.01
CA THR A 68 -0.06 11.38 -21.41
C THR A 68 0.53 10.06 -21.89
N ALA A 69 1.71 9.67 -21.40
CA ALA A 69 2.32 8.40 -21.76
C ALA A 69 1.69 7.22 -21.02
N ALA A 70 1.40 7.37 -19.72
CA ALA A 70 0.85 6.31 -18.87
C ALA A 70 -0.66 6.13 -19.07
N CYS A 71 -1.41 7.23 -19.03
CA CYS A 71 -2.87 7.28 -19.13
C CYS A 71 -3.36 7.57 -20.56
N GLY A 72 -2.48 7.83 -21.53
CA GLY A 72 -2.89 8.22 -22.89
C GLY A 72 -3.36 9.69 -23.04
N ARG A 73 -3.75 10.35 -21.95
CA ARG A 73 -4.11 11.78 -21.86
C ARG A 73 -3.80 12.36 -20.48
N ASN A 74 -3.93 13.68 -20.34
CA ASN A 74 -3.69 14.43 -19.10
C ASN A 74 -4.81 15.46 -18.78
N GLN A 75 -6.02 15.23 -19.28
CA GLN A 75 -7.14 16.19 -19.18
C GLN A 75 -8.35 15.67 -18.42
N TYR A 76 -8.60 14.36 -18.51
CA TYR A 76 -9.78 13.71 -17.94
C TYR A 76 -9.31 12.49 -17.16
N GLY A 77 -10.00 12.14 -16.08
CA GLY A 77 -9.86 10.83 -15.46
C GLY A 77 -10.48 9.73 -16.33
N PHE A 78 -10.16 8.48 -16.03
CA PHE A 78 -10.52 7.28 -16.79
C PHE A 78 -12.01 7.23 -17.16
N ILE A 79 -12.88 7.30 -16.16
CA ILE A 79 -14.34 7.26 -16.37
C ILE A 79 -14.88 8.58 -16.96
N ALA A 80 -14.26 9.71 -16.63
CA ALA A 80 -14.66 11.00 -17.17
C ALA A 80 -14.42 11.08 -18.68
N GLU A 81 -13.32 10.50 -19.20
CA GLU A 81 -13.05 10.51 -20.64
C GLU A 81 -14.17 9.83 -21.44
N ILE A 82 -14.66 8.68 -20.95
CA ILE A 82 -15.73 7.91 -21.59
C ILE A 82 -16.96 8.79 -21.84
N GLN A 83 -17.29 9.69 -20.90
CA GLN A 83 -18.42 10.63 -21.06
C GLN A 83 -18.22 11.59 -22.23
N TYR A 84 -16.99 12.07 -22.45
CA TYR A 84 -16.72 13.13 -23.42
C TYR A 84 -16.48 12.61 -24.84
N VAL A 85 -15.87 11.43 -25.00
CA VAL A 85 -15.47 10.91 -26.31
C VAL A 85 -16.15 9.59 -26.69
N GLY A 86 -16.85 8.94 -25.76
CA GLY A 86 -17.43 7.61 -25.94
C GLY A 86 -16.43 6.49 -25.64
N ILE A 87 -16.94 5.30 -25.33
CA ILE A 87 -16.13 4.15 -24.93
C ILE A 87 -15.17 3.72 -26.05
N THR A 88 -15.56 3.85 -27.32
CA THR A 88 -14.75 3.46 -28.49
C THR A 88 -13.63 4.43 -28.85
N ASN A 89 -13.67 5.68 -28.35
CA ASN A 89 -12.65 6.70 -28.64
C ASN A 89 -11.82 7.08 -27.42
N THR A 90 -12.04 6.40 -26.29
CA THR A 90 -11.28 6.59 -25.06
C THR A 90 -9.82 6.23 -25.31
N LYS A 91 -8.90 7.02 -24.75
CA LYS A 91 -7.44 6.80 -24.85
C LYS A 91 -6.83 6.40 -23.52
N ILE A 92 -7.51 6.70 -22.42
CA ILE A 92 -7.23 6.16 -21.10
C ILE A 92 -7.79 4.74 -21.09
N THR A 93 -6.88 3.79 -21.21
CA THR A 93 -7.20 2.35 -21.24
C THR A 93 -6.98 1.66 -19.91
N LYS A 94 -6.42 2.39 -18.93
CA LYS A 94 -6.05 1.91 -17.60
C LYS A 94 -6.52 2.92 -16.56
N HIS A 95 -7.07 2.42 -15.47
CA HIS A 95 -7.27 3.13 -14.22
C HIS A 95 -5.92 3.40 -13.54
N TYR A 96 -4.96 2.45 -13.60
CA TYR A 96 -3.64 2.57 -12.98
C TYR A 96 -2.50 2.62 -14.02
N GLY A 97 -2.09 3.82 -14.40
CA GLY A 97 -1.09 4.02 -15.45
C GLY A 97 0.34 3.74 -14.95
N PRO A 98 1.11 2.79 -15.52
CA PRO A 98 2.45 2.52 -15.03
C PRO A 98 3.40 3.70 -15.29
N ILE A 99 4.05 4.23 -14.24
CA ILE A 99 5.09 5.27 -14.40
C ILE A 99 6.33 4.67 -15.05
N ILE A 100 6.71 3.46 -14.62
CA ILE A 100 7.78 2.67 -15.22
C ILE A 100 7.16 1.33 -15.66
N PRO A 101 6.79 1.18 -16.94
CA PRO A 101 6.22 -0.07 -17.42
C PRO A 101 7.31 -1.15 -17.52
N LEU A 102 6.98 -2.34 -17.01
CA LEU A 102 7.73 -3.57 -17.20
C LEU A 102 7.48 -4.15 -18.60
N ALA A 103 8.22 -5.22 -18.95
CA ALA A 103 8.09 -5.85 -20.27
C ALA A 103 6.69 -6.46 -20.53
N ASN A 104 5.98 -6.86 -19.47
CA ASN A 104 4.59 -7.32 -19.52
C ASN A 104 3.57 -6.16 -19.48
N GLY A 105 4.02 -4.91 -19.37
CA GLY A 105 3.15 -3.72 -19.31
C GLY A 105 2.59 -3.40 -17.94
N LEU A 106 2.95 -4.18 -16.91
CA LEU A 106 2.65 -3.87 -15.52
C LEU A 106 3.50 -2.70 -14.99
N PRO A 107 3.06 -2.05 -13.91
CA PRO A 107 3.90 -1.11 -13.18
C PRO A 107 5.13 -1.78 -12.58
N LYS A 108 6.13 -0.95 -12.31
CA LYS A 108 7.27 -1.37 -11.50
C LYS A 108 6.90 -1.18 -10.03
N GLN A 109 7.13 -2.24 -9.25
CA GLN A 109 7.10 -2.17 -7.79
C GLN A 109 8.18 -1.21 -7.27
N MET A 110 7.81 -0.34 -6.33
CA MET A 110 8.71 0.57 -5.61
C MET A 110 8.55 0.39 -4.11
N GLU A 111 9.52 0.88 -3.36
CA GLU A 111 9.58 0.79 -1.91
C GLU A 111 9.70 2.17 -1.28
N ALA A 112 8.97 2.38 -0.19
CA ALA A 112 8.99 3.62 0.57
C ALA A 112 8.96 3.35 2.07
N SER A 113 9.50 4.28 2.85
CA SER A 113 9.26 4.35 4.29
C SER A 113 8.85 5.75 4.69
N GLY A 114 8.12 5.86 5.79
CA GLY A 114 7.61 7.13 6.27
C GLY A 114 6.68 6.97 7.46
N VAL A 115 5.81 7.96 7.66
CA VAL A 115 4.81 7.99 8.73
C VAL A 115 3.44 8.20 8.14
N VAL A 116 2.49 7.34 8.52
CA VAL A 116 1.09 7.46 8.10
C VAL A 116 0.51 8.77 8.65
N THR A 117 -0.11 9.58 7.80
CA THR A 117 -0.72 10.87 8.18
C THR A 117 -2.23 10.83 8.24
N ASP A 118 -2.86 9.96 7.45
CA ASP A 118 -4.30 9.74 7.43
C ASP A 118 -4.60 8.32 6.93
N GLY A 119 -5.81 7.82 7.17
CA GLY A 119 -6.26 6.51 6.69
C GLY A 119 -7.79 6.38 6.70
N ALA A 120 -8.35 5.87 5.61
CA ALA A 120 -9.78 5.69 5.45
C ALA A 120 -10.10 4.49 4.54
N GLY A 121 -11.20 3.79 4.86
CA GLY A 121 -11.77 2.80 3.94
C GLY A 121 -12.72 3.46 2.95
N GLY A 122 -12.55 3.13 1.67
CA GLY A 122 -13.46 3.44 0.57
C GLY A 122 -14.42 2.28 0.27
N ASN A 123 -15.59 2.60 -0.28
CA ASN A 123 -16.50 1.64 -0.90
C ASN A 123 -17.10 2.16 -2.22
N ASN A 124 -16.51 3.24 -2.74
CA ASN A 124 -16.98 3.87 -3.96
C ASN A 124 -16.13 3.46 -5.17
N ASP A 125 -15.20 2.52 -4.98
CA ASP A 125 -14.26 2.09 -6.01
C ASP A 125 -14.93 1.38 -7.17
N PHE A 126 -14.29 1.43 -8.32
CA PHE A 126 -14.89 0.90 -9.53
C PHE A 126 -14.70 -0.62 -9.56
N PRO A 127 -15.75 -1.42 -9.73
CA PRO A 127 -15.72 -2.83 -9.32
C PRO A 127 -14.93 -3.75 -10.26
N PHE A 128 -14.30 -3.22 -11.32
CA PHE A 128 -13.73 -4.06 -12.37
C PHE A 128 -12.33 -4.56 -12.03
N ASP A 129 -11.60 -3.76 -11.27
CA ASP A 129 -10.21 -3.90 -10.82
C ASP A 129 -10.11 -4.02 -9.29
N HIS A 130 -11.22 -4.40 -8.65
CA HIS A 130 -11.39 -4.49 -7.20
C HIS A 130 -12.07 -5.80 -6.77
N GLU A 131 -11.47 -6.95 -7.10
CA GLU A 131 -12.03 -8.29 -6.86
C GLU A 131 -12.04 -8.71 -5.37
N TYR A 132 -11.20 -8.09 -4.56
CA TYR A 132 -11.12 -8.19 -3.10
C TYR A 132 -11.88 -7.07 -2.38
N GLY A 133 -12.68 -6.27 -3.08
CA GLY A 133 -13.51 -5.21 -2.50
C GLY A 133 -12.91 -3.82 -2.69
N GLY A 134 -13.54 -2.80 -2.12
CA GLY A 134 -13.03 -1.42 -2.23
C GLY A 134 -11.72 -1.23 -1.46
N ASP A 135 -11.09 -0.08 -1.65
CA ASP A 135 -9.76 0.19 -1.13
C ASP A 135 -9.77 0.58 0.35
N PHE A 136 -8.72 0.18 1.05
CA PHE A 136 -8.25 0.85 2.24
C PHE A 136 -7.11 1.77 1.83
N SER A 137 -7.38 3.08 1.86
CA SER A 137 -6.45 4.10 1.42
C SER A 137 -5.82 4.79 2.62
N PHE A 138 -4.53 5.10 2.54
CA PHE A 138 -3.83 5.84 3.57
C PHE A 138 -2.71 6.68 2.97
N ASP A 139 -2.43 7.80 3.63
CA ASP A 139 -1.41 8.74 3.20
C ASP A 139 -0.15 8.55 4.03
N VAL A 140 1.03 8.60 3.40
CA VAL A 140 2.31 8.47 4.06
C VAL A 140 3.18 9.70 3.80
N SER A 141 3.55 10.40 4.88
CA SER A 141 4.63 11.37 4.81
C SER A 141 5.95 10.62 4.65
N LEU A 142 6.52 10.71 3.45
CA LEU A 142 7.69 9.96 3.03
C LEU A 142 8.97 10.45 3.73
N ASP A 143 9.82 9.50 4.11
CA ASP A 143 11.18 9.84 4.52
C ASP A 143 11.95 10.47 3.35
N SER A 144 12.92 11.35 3.68
CA SER A 144 13.68 12.14 2.70
C SER A 144 14.24 11.36 1.49
N PRO A 145 14.72 10.10 1.62
CA PRO A 145 15.22 9.33 0.47
C PRO A 145 14.13 8.95 -0.54
N TYR A 146 12.87 8.91 -0.11
CA TYR A 146 11.73 8.47 -0.91
C TYR A 146 10.86 9.64 -1.38
N ALA A 147 11.07 10.85 -0.85
CA ALA A 147 10.22 12.02 -1.11
C ALA A 147 9.94 12.33 -2.59
N SER A 148 10.81 11.91 -3.51
CA SER A 148 10.60 12.07 -4.96
C SER A 148 9.61 11.06 -5.57
N LEU A 149 9.13 10.07 -4.83
CA LEU A 149 8.04 9.21 -5.29
C LEU A 149 6.76 10.03 -5.40
N SER A 150 6.48 10.89 -4.42
CA SER A 150 5.30 11.76 -4.37
C SER A 150 5.33 12.86 -5.43
N GLN A 151 4.58 12.64 -6.50
CA GLN A 151 4.56 13.48 -7.68
C GLN A 151 3.13 13.66 -8.22
N GLY A 152 2.86 14.80 -8.86
CA GLY A 152 1.63 15.06 -9.60
C GLY A 152 1.93 15.43 -11.03
N ALA A 153 1.17 14.89 -11.98
CA ALA A 153 1.31 15.19 -13.41
C ALA A 153 0.15 16.00 -14.00
N GLY A 154 -0.89 16.28 -13.21
CA GLY A 154 -2.11 16.97 -13.59
C GLY A 154 -2.17 18.45 -13.25
N THR A 155 -3.35 19.03 -13.46
CA THR A 155 -3.59 20.49 -13.33
C THR A 155 -4.39 20.89 -12.09
N SER A 156 -5.09 19.95 -11.45
CA SER A 156 -5.71 20.14 -10.13
C SER A 156 -4.65 19.97 -9.05
N GLY A 157 -4.73 20.76 -7.96
CA GLY A 157 -3.77 20.70 -6.87
C GLY A 157 -3.73 19.31 -6.26
N GLY A 158 -2.75 18.51 -6.66
CA GLY A 158 -2.62 17.11 -6.27
C GLY A 158 -2.11 16.93 -4.85
N THR A 159 -1.80 15.68 -4.52
CA THR A 159 -1.27 15.25 -3.23
C THR A 159 -0.13 16.17 -2.78
N PRO A 160 -0.13 16.65 -1.51
CA PRO A 160 0.94 17.51 -1.02
C PRO A 160 2.31 16.88 -1.25
N SER A 161 3.27 17.65 -1.75
CA SER A 161 4.61 17.13 -2.02
C SER A 161 5.22 16.46 -0.78
N GLY A 162 5.70 15.23 -0.96
CA GLY A 162 6.26 14.41 0.11
C GLY A 162 5.23 13.57 0.88
N ILE A 163 3.96 13.57 0.44
CA ILE A 163 2.93 12.64 0.88
C ILE A 163 2.63 11.69 -0.29
N GLU A 164 2.81 10.40 -0.09
CA GLU A 164 2.40 9.36 -1.05
C GLU A 164 1.03 8.83 -0.64
N HIS A 165 0.13 8.70 -1.61
CA HIS A 165 -1.10 7.95 -1.43
C HIS A 165 -0.80 6.45 -1.59
N MET A 166 -1.40 5.62 -0.75
CA MET A 166 -1.22 4.17 -0.78
C MET A 166 -2.57 3.48 -0.63
N GLU A 167 -2.81 2.50 -1.49
CA GLU A 167 -4.05 1.76 -1.52
C GLU A 167 -3.79 0.25 -1.51
N ILE A 168 -4.75 -0.45 -0.94
CA ILE A 168 -4.80 -1.90 -0.85
C ILE A 168 -6.27 -2.28 -0.76
N GLN A 169 -6.70 -3.23 -1.56
CA GLN A 169 -8.08 -3.69 -1.48
C GLN A 169 -8.37 -4.25 -0.08
N THR A 170 -9.50 -3.84 0.50
CA THR A 170 -9.86 -4.18 1.87
C THR A 170 -9.81 -5.67 2.14
N GLY A 171 -10.28 -6.51 1.21
CA GLY A 171 -10.23 -7.96 1.34
C GLY A 171 -8.87 -8.61 1.25
N GLU A 172 -7.85 -7.84 0.85
CA GLU A 172 -6.46 -8.27 0.93
C GLU A 172 -5.84 -8.05 2.30
N LEU A 173 -6.43 -7.18 3.13
CA LEU A 173 -6.03 -7.06 4.53
C LEU A 173 -6.24 -8.39 5.27
N PRO A 174 -5.40 -8.72 6.25
CA PRO A 174 -5.58 -9.95 7.03
C PRO A 174 -6.89 -10.02 7.78
N HIS A 175 -7.76 -10.95 7.41
CA HIS A 175 -9.06 -11.19 8.05
C HIS A 175 -9.02 -12.34 9.06
N LEU A 176 -9.89 -12.24 10.06
CA LEU A 176 -10.15 -13.32 11.02
C LEU A 176 -10.69 -14.54 10.26
N SER A 177 -10.08 -15.71 10.45
CA SER A 177 -10.58 -16.97 9.86
C SER A 177 -12.02 -17.35 10.24
N SER A 178 -12.58 -16.73 11.29
CA SER A 178 -13.98 -16.88 11.69
C SER A 178 -14.93 -16.01 10.88
N ASP A 179 -14.42 -15.07 10.08
CA ASP A 179 -15.24 -14.22 9.23
C ASP A 179 -15.87 -15.05 8.10
N PRO A 180 -17.21 -14.99 7.89
CA PRO A 180 -17.88 -15.75 6.84
C PRO A 180 -17.34 -15.49 5.43
N LEU A 181 -16.92 -14.26 5.13
CA LEU A 181 -16.43 -13.89 3.80
C LEU A 181 -15.05 -14.46 3.48
N THR A 182 -14.32 -14.94 4.48
CA THR A 182 -13.09 -15.71 4.24
C THR A 182 -13.36 -17.14 3.76
N GLN A 183 -14.58 -17.65 3.96
CA GLN A 183 -14.96 -19.01 3.60
C GLN A 183 -15.77 -19.03 2.31
N SER A 184 -16.73 -18.12 2.18
CA SER A 184 -17.55 -17.99 0.97
C SER A 184 -18.28 -16.67 0.94
N ILE A 185 -18.29 -16.03 -0.23
CA ILE A 185 -19.22 -14.94 -0.52
C ILE A 185 -20.64 -15.50 -0.71
N PRO A 186 -21.68 -14.92 -0.07
CA PRO A 186 -23.06 -15.37 -0.25
C PRO A 186 -23.52 -15.35 -1.72
N PRO A 187 -24.28 -16.36 -2.19
CA PRO A 187 -24.79 -16.35 -3.56
C PRO A 187 -25.69 -15.14 -3.84
N GLY A 188 -25.35 -14.39 -4.88
CA GLY A 188 -26.12 -13.20 -5.31
C GLY A 188 -25.79 -11.92 -4.56
N GLU A 189 -24.84 -11.95 -3.62
CA GLU A 189 -24.23 -10.76 -3.00
C GLU A 189 -23.79 -9.80 -4.11
N THR A 190 -24.26 -8.56 -4.06
CA THR A 190 -23.82 -7.55 -5.02
C THR A 190 -22.44 -7.04 -4.64
N TRP A 191 -21.66 -6.57 -5.63
CA TRP A 191 -20.32 -6.05 -5.34
C TRP A 191 -20.33 -4.94 -4.27
N PRO A 192 -21.28 -3.98 -4.25
CA PRO A 192 -21.30 -2.94 -3.20
C PRO A 192 -21.58 -3.48 -1.79
N GLU A 193 -22.40 -4.52 -1.67
CA GLU A 193 -22.66 -5.19 -0.38
C GLU A 193 -21.41 -5.93 0.09
N TYR A 194 -20.78 -6.68 -0.81
CA TYR A 194 -19.50 -7.35 -0.59
C TYR A 194 -18.38 -6.39 -0.18
N ALA A 195 -18.15 -5.32 -0.95
CA ALA A 195 -17.12 -4.31 -0.66
C ALA A 195 -17.35 -3.62 0.69
N THR A 196 -18.61 -3.37 1.07
CA THR A 196 -18.92 -2.81 2.40
C THR A 196 -18.63 -3.83 3.51
N ALA A 197 -18.96 -5.10 3.30
CA ALA A 197 -18.73 -6.14 4.30
C ALA A 197 -17.25 -6.50 4.47
N ALA A 198 -16.45 -6.36 3.40
CA ALA A 198 -14.99 -6.52 3.39
C ALA A 198 -14.24 -5.55 4.32
N GLN A 199 -14.86 -4.43 4.70
CA GLN A 199 -14.28 -3.51 5.67
C GLN A 199 -14.33 -4.03 7.12
N SER A 200 -15.05 -5.12 7.36
CA SER A 200 -15.21 -5.74 8.68
C SER A 200 -14.42 -7.05 8.77
N GLY A 201 -14.10 -7.48 9.99
CA GLY A 201 -13.41 -8.76 10.20
C GLY A 201 -11.90 -8.73 9.99
N VAL A 202 -11.32 -7.59 9.62
CA VAL A 202 -9.87 -7.37 9.62
C VAL A 202 -9.31 -7.64 11.02
N ILE A 203 -8.19 -8.37 11.10
CA ILE A 203 -7.53 -8.72 12.35
C ILE A 203 -7.09 -7.42 13.04
N PRO A 204 -7.42 -7.22 14.33
CA PRO A 204 -7.03 -6.02 15.05
C PRO A 204 -5.51 -5.78 14.99
N GLY A 205 -5.12 -4.57 14.58
CA GLY A 205 -3.72 -4.17 14.41
C GLY A 205 -3.17 -4.32 12.99
N PHE A 206 -3.90 -4.98 12.08
CA PHE A 206 -3.51 -5.14 10.67
C PHE A 206 -4.04 -4.04 9.73
N GLN A 207 -4.34 -2.86 10.28
CA GLN A 207 -4.64 -1.65 9.50
C GLN A 207 -3.72 -0.52 9.95
N PRO A 208 -2.91 0.08 9.04
CA PRO A 208 -2.14 1.27 9.36
C PRO A 208 -3.01 2.38 9.95
N GLN A 209 -2.50 3.08 10.95
CA GLN A 209 -3.17 4.21 11.60
C GLN A 209 -2.30 5.46 11.51
N ALA A 210 -2.92 6.64 11.52
CA ALA A 210 -2.18 7.90 11.58
C ALA A 210 -1.19 7.91 12.76
N GLY A 211 0.07 8.21 12.46
CA GLY A 211 1.19 8.19 13.40
C GLY A 211 2.01 6.89 13.40
N ASP A 212 1.54 5.81 12.75
CA ASP A 212 2.36 4.61 12.56
C ASP A 212 3.54 4.92 11.64
N ALA A 213 4.73 4.41 12.00
CA ALA A 213 5.82 4.28 11.05
C ALA A 213 5.50 3.15 10.08
N VAL A 214 5.87 3.27 8.82
CA VAL A 214 5.57 2.28 7.77
C VAL A 214 6.75 2.06 6.83
N ALA A 215 6.91 0.83 6.38
CA ALA A 215 7.68 0.42 5.22
C ALA A 215 6.74 -0.30 4.25
N ALA A 216 6.58 0.24 3.05
CA ALA A 216 5.62 -0.23 2.06
C ALA A 216 6.28 -0.52 0.71
N GLN A 217 5.93 -1.65 0.10
CA GLN A 217 6.23 -1.95 -1.30
C GLN A 217 4.90 -1.97 -2.06
N GLY A 218 4.85 -1.46 -3.28
CA GLY A 218 3.65 -1.52 -4.11
C GLY A 218 3.93 -1.12 -5.55
N ASP A 219 2.94 -1.33 -6.42
CA ASP A 219 3.00 -0.89 -7.80
C ASP A 219 2.96 0.64 -7.86
N TRP A 220 4.02 1.26 -8.41
CA TRP A 220 4.11 2.72 -8.48
C TRP A 220 3.53 3.23 -9.79
N ILE A 221 2.35 3.82 -9.69
CA ILE A 221 1.48 4.17 -10.81
C ILE A 221 1.15 5.66 -10.81
N ILE A 222 0.62 6.13 -11.93
CA ILE A 222 -0.15 7.36 -12.03
C ILE A 222 -1.61 6.96 -11.92
N ASP A 223 -2.32 7.54 -10.96
CA ASP A 223 -3.76 7.37 -10.87
C ASP A 223 -4.40 8.08 -12.08
N CYS A 224 -4.88 7.28 -13.02
CA CYS A 224 -5.55 7.76 -14.22
C CYS A 224 -7.04 7.97 -13.98
N GLY A 225 -7.59 7.57 -12.83
CA GLY A 225 -8.96 7.83 -12.39
C GLY A 225 -9.19 9.29 -12.01
N HIS A 226 -8.14 9.99 -11.56
CA HIS A 226 -8.21 11.36 -11.06
C HIS A 226 -7.55 12.40 -12.00
N THR A 227 -7.94 13.67 -11.87
CA THR A 227 -7.48 14.75 -12.79
C THR A 227 -6.17 15.40 -12.40
N ASP A 228 -5.68 15.12 -11.20
CA ASP A 228 -4.37 15.56 -10.72
C ASP A 228 -3.26 14.58 -11.12
N PHE A 229 -3.60 13.38 -11.59
CA PHE A 229 -2.67 12.36 -12.08
C PHE A 229 -1.49 12.21 -11.13
N HIS A 230 -1.81 12.04 -9.85
CA HIS A 230 -0.82 11.90 -8.81
C HIS A 230 -0.24 10.48 -8.85
N SER A 231 0.95 10.34 -8.29
CA SER A 231 1.56 9.05 -8.09
C SER A 231 1.05 8.42 -6.81
N GLU A 232 0.93 7.11 -6.82
CA GLU A 232 0.53 6.34 -5.65
C GLU A 232 1.12 4.92 -5.71
N PHE A 233 1.02 4.23 -4.59
CA PHE A 233 1.20 2.78 -4.54
C PHE A 233 -0.18 2.12 -4.61
N HIS A 234 -0.51 1.58 -5.79
CA HIS A 234 -1.76 0.87 -6.02
C HIS A 234 -1.46 -0.40 -6.84
N GLU A 235 -1.52 -1.61 -6.27
CA GLU A 235 -1.74 -1.91 -4.85
C GLU A 235 -0.42 -2.01 -4.06
N ALA A 236 -0.49 -1.78 -2.75
CA ALA A 236 0.56 -2.12 -1.82
C ALA A 236 0.71 -3.65 -1.70
N THR A 237 1.85 -4.19 -2.12
CA THR A 237 2.16 -5.63 -2.08
C THR A 237 2.86 -6.07 -0.80
N PHE A 238 3.52 -5.16 -0.08
CA PHE A 238 4.10 -5.43 1.22
C PHE A 238 3.85 -4.25 2.15
N LEU A 239 3.45 -4.54 3.37
CA LEU A 239 3.34 -3.54 4.43
C LEU A 239 4.01 -4.07 5.69
N ALA A 240 4.85 -3.24 6.30
CA ALA A 240 5.27 -3.38 7.69
C ALA A 240 5.05 -2.04 8.39
N PHE A 241 4.20 -2.00 9.40
CA PHE A 241 3.85 -0.75 10.09
C PHE A 241 3.68 -0.97 11.58
N GLY A 242 3.90 0.09 12.36
CA GLY A 242 3.72 0.01 13.80
C GLY A 242 4.07 1.29 14.56
N HIS A 243 3.82 1.23 15.86
CA HIS A 243 3.97 2.33 16.79
C HIS A 243 4.57 1.88 18.12
N ASP A 244 4.85 2.85 18.99
CA ASP A 244 5.25 2.61 20.37
C ASP A 244 4.01 2.26 21.20
N SER A 245 3.98 1.04 21.72
CA SER A 245 3.02 0.59 22.71
C SER A 245 3.72 0.35 24.05
N ASN A 246 3.67 1.37 24.92
CA ASN A 246 4.19 1.32 26.30
C ASN A 246 5.70 1.00 26.40
N GLY A 247 6.51 1.66 25.57
CA GLY A 247 7.97 1.51 25.52
C GLY A 247 8.42 0.28 24.75
N ALA A 248 7.57 -0.24 23.86
CA ALA A 248 7.86 -1.35 22.97
C ALA A 248 7.35 -1.00 21.57
N ALA A 249 8.17 -1.16 20.55
CA ALA A 249 7.70 -1.15 19.17
C ALA A 249 6.84 -2.39 18.95
N VAL A 250 5.63 -2.22 18.45
CA VAL A 250 4.75 -3.31 17.99
C VAL A 250 4.48 -3.08 16.51
N VAL A 251 5.00 -3.98 15.68
CA VAL A 251 4.94 -3.89 14.22
C VAL A 251 4.18 -5.09 13.69
N HIS A 252 3.23 -4.87 12.80
CA HIS A 252 2.60 -5.91 11.99
C HIS A 252 3.19 -5.85 10.59
N ALA A 253 3.35 -7.02 9.96
CA ALA A 253 3.84 -7.10 8.60
C ALA A 253 3.13 -8.19 7.82
N PHE A 254 2.78 -7.92 6.57
CA PHE A 254 2.22 -8.89 5.65
C PHE A 254 2.57 -8.54 4.20
N TYR A 255 2.40 -9.51 3.32
CA TYR A 255 2.69 -9.38 1.90
C TYR A 255 1.50 -9.89 1.09
N ASN A 256 0.91 -9.08 0.23
CA ASN A 256 -0.22 -9.46 -0.59
C ASN A 256 0.23 -10.36 -1.74
N PRO A 257 -0.39 -11.54 -1.89
CA PRO A 257 -0.05 -12.48 -2.93
C PRO A 257 -0.49 -12.05 -4.34
N TYR A 258 -1.45 -11.12 -4.48
CA TYR A 258 -2.08 -10.79 -5.76
C TYR A 258 -1.86 -9.33 -6.15
N ILE A 259 -1.89 -9.09 -7.46
CA ILE A 259 -1.82 -7.75 -8.08
C ILE A 259 -2.87 -7.74 -9.19
N PRO A 260 -3.84 -6.81 -9.19
CA PRO A 260 -4.72 -6.56 -10.34
C PRO A 260 -3.91 -6.19 -11.57
N SER A 261 -4.25 -6.76 -12.74
CA SER A 261 -3.48 -6.51 -13.96
C SER A 261 -4.09 -5.43 -14.86
N GLU A 262 -5.37 -5.09 -14.62
CA GLU A 262 -6.27 -4.35 -15.50
C GLU A 262 -6.41 -4.97 -16.89
N ILE A 263 -6.16 -6.28 -16.99
CA ILE A 263 -6.29 -7.07 -18.21
C ILE A 263 -7.42 -8.08 -18.02
N TYR A 264 -8.38 -8.04 -18.93
CA TYR A 264 -9.61 -8.82 -18.86
C TYR A 264 -9.64 -9.88 -19.96
N ASN A 265 -10.18 -11.06 -19.67
CA ASN A 265 -10.26 -12.16 -20.64
C ASN A 265 -11.67 -12.78 -20.65
N PRO A 266 -12.28 -13.10 -21.80
CA PRO A 266 -13.63 -13.67 -21.81
C PRO A 266 -13.71 -15.09 -21.22
N ASN A 267 -12.58 -15.76 -20.97
CA ASN A 267 -12.53 -17.04 -20.27
C ASN A 267 -12.28 -16.80 -18.76
N PRO A 268 -13.31 -16.88 -17.90
CA PRO A 268 -13.16 -16.64 -16.46
C PRO A 268 -12.20 -17.63 -15.78
N ASN A 269 -12.04 -18.85 -16.33
CA ASN A 269 -11.14 -19.84 -15.74
C ASN A 269 -9.66 -19.42 -15.76
N LEU A 270 -9.29 -18.37 -16.49
CA LEU A 270 -7.92 -17.84 -16.51
C LEU A 270 -7.65 -16.83 -15.39
N ALA A 271 -8.69 -16.20 -14.84
CA ALA A 271 -8.58 -15.21 -13.76
C ALA A 271 -7.80 -15.74 -12.54
N PRO A 272 -8.09 -16.96 -12.01
CA PRO A 272 -7.35 -17.47 -10.85
C PRO A 272 -5.97 -18.08 -11.19
N GLU A 273 -5.52 -18.09 -12.46
CA GLU A 273 -4.24 -18.68 -12.88
C GLU A 273 -3.03 -17.75 -12.67
N VAL A 274 -2.87 -17.21 -11.45
CA VAL A 274 -1.85 -16.21 -11.07
C VAL A 274 -0.39 -16.60 -11.34
N ASN A 275 -0.10 -17.90 -11.50
CA ASN A 275 1.24 -18.41 -11.78
C ASN A 275 1.53 -18.58 -13.29
N ASN A 276 0.64 -18.11 -14.17
CA ASN A 276 0.78 -18.19 -15.62
C ASN A 276 0.72 -16.80 -16.27
N PRO A 277 1.82 -16.03 -16.23
CA PRO A 277 1.84 -14.66 -16.78
C PRO A 277 1.66 -14.61 -18.31
N SER A 278 1.72 -15.75 -19.00
CA SER A 278 1.41 -15.79 -20.44
C SER A 278 -0.06 -15.49 -20.75
N ASN A 279 -0.95 -15.62 -19.75
CA ASN A 279 -2.37 -15.29 -19.89
C ASN A 279 -2.60 -13.82 -20.24
N LEU A 280 -1.72 -12.92 -19.80
CA LEU A 280 -1.82 -11.48 -20.08
C LEU A 280 -1.50 -11.15 -21.54
N ALA A 281 -0.69 -11.99 -22.18
CA ALA A 281 -0.26 -11.81 -23.57
C ALA A 281 -1.20 -12.48 -24.59
N LEU A 282 -2.28 -13.12 -24.15
CA LEU A 282 -3.25 -13.73 -25.05
C LEU A 282 -3.94 -12.66 -25.89
N SER A 283 -4.26 -13.00 -27.15
CA SER A 283 -4.85 -12.02 -28.08
C SER A 283 -6.22 -11.49 -27.64
N ASN A 284 -6.95 -12.24 -26.80
CA ASN A 284 -8.24 -11.88 -26.21
C ASN A 284 -8.13 -11.32 -24.78
N SER A 285 -6.92 -11.23 -24.23
CA SER A 285 -6.63 -10.49 -23.00
C SER A 285 -6.45 -9.02 -23.36
N LYS A 286 -7.32 -8.16 -22.83
CA LYS A 286 -7.44 -6.76 -23.25
C LYS A 286 -7.67 -5.84 -22.05
N PRO A 287 -7.26 -4.56 -22.14
CA PRO A 287 -7.73 -3.54 -21.20
C PRO A 287 -9.26 -3.43 -21.23
N LEU A 288 -9.86 -3.00 -20.11
CA LEU A 288 -11.32 -2.94 -19.94
C LEU A 288 -12.00 -2.17 -21.09
N VAL A 289 -11.49 -0.97 -21.35
CA VAL A 289 -11.97 -0.05 -22.39
C VAL A 289 -10.79 0.46 -23.23
N PRO A 290 -10.99 0.73 -24.54
CA PRO A 290 -12.21 0.50 -25.33
C PRO A 290 -12.48 -0.98 -25.65
N ASP A 291 -11.52 -1.87 -25.38
CA ASP A 291 -11.43 -3.15 -26.06
C ASP A 291 -12.33 -4.22 -25.46
N PHE A 292 -12.12 -4.62 -24.20
CA PHE A 292 -12.77 -5.80 -23.63
C PHE A 292 -14.29 -5.64 -23.57
N LEU A 293 -14.79 -4.56 -22.95
CA LEU A 293 -16.20 -4.39 -22.68
C LEU A 293 -17.04 -4.30 -23.97
N VAL A 294 -16.56 -3.55 -24.97
CA VAL A 294 -17.24 -3.42 -26.27
C VAL A 294 -17.26 -4.75 -27.00
N GLN A 295 -16.12 -5.46 -27.07
CA GLN A 295 -16.03 -6.75 -27.76
C GLN A 295 -16.90 -7.81 -27.08
N SER A 296 -16.94 -7.83 -25.74
CA SER A 296 -17.82 -8.71 -24.97
C SER A 296 -19.28 -8.43 -25.32
N ILE A 297 -19.73 -7.18 -25.28
CA ILE A 297 -21.12 -6.82 -25.61
C ILE A 297 -21.51 -7.18 -27.04
N VAL A 298 -20.64 -6.88 -28.01
CA VAL A 298 -20.84 -7.26 -29.41
C VAL A 298 -20.95 -8.78 -29.54
N SER A 299 -20.06 -9.54 -28.89
CA SER A 299 -20.04 -11.00 -28.94
C SER A 299 -21.31 -11.60 -28.32
N TYR A 300 -21.78 -11.07 -27.18
CA TYR A 300 -23.02 -11.52 -26.54
C TYR A 300 -24.22 -11.33 -27.46
N VAL A 301 -24.32 -10.17 -28.11
CA VAL A 301 -25.42 -9.87 -29.04
C VAL A 301 -25.37 -10.73 -30.30
N GLN A 302 -24.21 -10.88 -30.93
CA GLN A 302 -24.05 -11.74 -32.10
C GLN A 302 -24.41 -13.21 -31.81
N ASN A 303 -24.07 -13.67 -30.61
CA ASN A 303 -24.41 -15.02 -30.14
C ASN A 303 -25.85 -15.13 -29.61
N LYS A 304 -26.62 -14.04 -29.58
CA LYS A 304 -27.97 -13.97 -28.99
C LYS A 304 -28.01 -14.49 -27.55
N SER A 305 -26.93 -14.23 -26.81
CA SER A 305 -26.81 -14.61 -25.42
C SER A 305 -27.75 -13.76 -24.57
N THR A 306 -28.45 -14.41 -23.65
CA THR A 306 -29.23 -13.76 -22.58
C THR A 306 -28.52 -13.85 -21.23
N ALA A 307 -27.27 -14.32 -21.22
CA ALA A 307 -26.48 -14.36 -20.01
C ALA A 307 -26.03 -12.94 -19.61
N PRO A 308 -25.80 -12.67 -18.31
CA PRO A 308 -25.17 -11.43 -17.86
C PRO A 308 -23.80 -11.23 -18.51
N ILE A 309 -23.44 -9.97 -18.73
CA ILE A 309 -22.07 -9.60 -19.15
C ILE A 309 -21.15 -9.93 -17.97
N VAL A 310 -20.11 -10.72 -18.22
CA VAL A 310 -19.10 -11.07 -17.24
C VAL A 310 -17.81 -10.33 -17.58
N VAL A 311 -17.18 -9.74 -16.57
CA VAL A 311 -15.93 -8.99 -16.68
C VAL A 311 -14.91 -9.61 -15.73
N PRO A 312 -14.24 -10.71 -16.15
CA PRO A 312 -13.24 -11.33 -15.30
C PRO A 312 -11.87 -10.77 -15.63
N GLU A 313 -11.29 -10.16 -14.61
CA GLU A 313 -9.93 -9.65 -14.62
C GLU A 313 -8.94 -10.77 -14.35
N LEU A 314 -7.81 -10.71 -15.05
CA LEU A 314 -6.65 -11.54 -14.75
C LEU A 314 -5.89 -10.90 -13.59
N ILE A 315 -5.48 -11.71 -12.63
CA ILE A 315 -4.64 -11.25 -11.53
C ILE A 315 -3.27 -11.92 -11.61
N GLU A 316 -2.23 -11.18 -11.22
CA GLU A 316 -0.86 -11.66 -11.19
C GLU A 316 -0.44 -12.09 -9.79
N GLY A 317 0.48 -13.05 -9.74
CA GLY A 317 1.10 -13.46 -8.49
C GLY A 317 2.30 -12.59 -8.12
N SER A 318 2.26 -12.00 -6.94
CA SER A 318 3.39 -11.24 -6.39
C SER A 318 4.57 -12.16 -6.09
N THR A 319 5.70 -11.89 -6.75
CA THR A 319 6.91 -12.74 -6.74
C THR A 319 8.20 -11.99 -6.40
N THR A 320 8.11 -10.69 -6.10
CA THR A 320 9.27 -9.84 -5.81
C THR A 320 9.38 -9.60 -4.31
N PRO A 321 10.33 -10.23 -3.60
CA PRO A 321 10.47 -10.02 -2.16
C PRO A 321 10.85 -8.55 -1.85
N PRO A 322 10.40 -8.01 -0.71
CA PRO A 322 10.76 -6.65 -0.31
C PRO A 322 12.22 -6.59 0.14
N ALA A 323 12.82 -5.41 0.12
CA ALA A 323 14.05 -5.14 0.84
C ALA A 323 13.90 -5.51 2.33
N PRO A 324 15.01 -5.82 3.02
CA PRO A 324 14.96 -6.04 4.46
C PRO A 324 14.35 -4.83 5.18
N PHE A 325 13.54 -5.07 6.19
CA PHE A 325 13.00 -4.01 7.03
C PHE A 325 13.56 -4.13 8.45
N THR A 326 13.73 -2.99 9.10
CA THR A 326 14.28 -2.88 10.45
C THR A 326 13.18 -2.48 11.41
N VAL A 327 13.14 -3.11 12.59
CA VAL A 327 12.26 -2.73 13.70
C VAL A 327 13.10 -2.26 14.89
N CYS A 328 12.87 -1.03 15.36
CA CYS A 328 13.67 -0.41 16.42
C CYS A 328 12.85 -0.15 17.69
N ALA A 329 13.45 -0.44 18.85
CA ALA A 329 12.85 -0.17 20.13
C ALA A 329 12.84 1.36 20.45
N PRO A 330 11.71 1.97 20.86
CA PRO A 330 11.53 3.43 20.92
C PRO A 330 12.51 4.20 21.82
N THR A 331 12.82 3.71 23.01
CA THR A 331 13.78 4.39 23.92
C THR A 331 14.43 3.42 24.92
N ALA A 332 15.75 3.51 25.07
CA ALA A 332 16.51 2.63 25.95
C ALA A 332 16.37 2.93 27.44
N ASN A 333 16.22 4.19 27.85
CA ASN A 333 16.11 4.59 29.26
C ASN A 333 17.19 3.97 30.17
N GLY A 334 18.45 3.91 29.69
CA GLY A 334 19.59 3.34 30.42
C GLY A 334 19.72 1.81 30.35
N LYS A 335 18.81 1.14 29.64
CA LYS A 335 18.89 -0.28 29.33
C LYS A 335 19.85 -0.54 28.18
N THR A 336 20.38 -1.76 28.11
CA THR A 336 21.47 -2.10 27.17
C THR A 336 21.21 -3.35 26.37
N ASN A 337 20.19 -4.13 26.71
CA ASN A 337 19.86 -5.36 26.00
C ASN A 337 18.58 -5.16 25.20
N LEU A 338 18.64 -5.48 23.92
CA LEU A 338 17.46 -5.55 23.07
C LEU A 338 16.75 -6.89 23.30
N SER A 339 15.43 -6.84 23.37
CA SER A 339 14.57 -8.00 23.38
C SER A 339 13.65 -7.93 22.18
N ILE A 340 13.75 -8.95 21.34
CA ILE A 340 12.92 -9.11 20.15
C ILE A 340 12.04 -10.33 20.34
N SER A 341 10.75 -10.15 20.07
CA SER A 341 9.78 -11.24 19.94
C SER A 341 9.13 -11.14 18.57
N TYR A 342 8.89 -12.24 17.89
CA TYR A 342 8.20 -12.27 16.62
C TYR A 342 7.49 -13.59 16.39
N GLN A 343 6.43 -13.52 15.60
CA GLN A 343 5.83 -14.68 14.96
C GLN A 343 5.58 -14.35 13.49
N PHE A 344 6.06 -15.20 12.60
CA PHE A 344 5.70 -15.16 11.18
C PHE A 344 5.12 -16.51 10.75
N ASN A 345 4.03 -16.45 10.01
CA ASN A 345 3.60 -17.54 9.15
C ASN A 345 4.07 -17.24 7.74
N VAL A 346 4.75 -18.19 7.12
CA VAL A 346 5.29 -18.06 5.77
C VAL A 346 4.77 -19.18 4.89
N ARG A 347 4.71 -18.91 3.59
CA ARG A 347 4.31 -19.90 2.60
C ARG A 347 5.49 -20.80 2.18
N PRO A 348 5.26 -22.03 1.69
CA PRO A 348 6.36 -22.83 1.14
C PRO A 348 7.17 -22.07 0.10
N GLY A 349 8.49 -22.13 0.24
CA GLY A 349 9.43 -21.39 -0.61
C GLY A 349 9.75 -19.97 -0.13
N VAL A 350 9.12 -19.47 0.93
CA VAL A 350 9.44 -18.19 1.57
C VAL A 350 10.24 -18.41 2.85
N ASN A 351 11.28 -17.62 3.06
CA ASN A 351 12.08 -17.62 4.28
C ASN A 351 12.14 -16.23 4.90
N VAL A 352 12.14 -16.19 6.23
CA VAL A 352 12.34 -14.97 7.03
C VAL A 352 13.51 -15.22 7.98
N SER A 353 14.48 -14.31 7.98
CA SER A 353 15.60 -14.34 8.92
C SER A 353 15.70 -13.02 9.68
N GLU A 354 16.17 -13.09 10.92
CA GLU A 354 16.27 -11.98 11.85
C GLU A 354 17.74 -11.73 12.21
N THR A 355 18.15 -10.46 12.30
CA THR A 355 19.49 -10.06 12.76
C THR A 355 19.40 -8.88 13.72
N GLN A 356 19.77 -9.12 14.99
CA GLN A 356 19.73 -8.12 16.06
C GLN A 356 20.97 -7.24 16.07
N ASP A 357 20.77 -5.94 16.27
CA ASP A 357 21.80 -5.00 16.66
C ASP A 357 21.44 -4.36 18.01
N ASN A 358 22.01 -4.92 19.08
CA ASN A 358 21.89 -4.40 20.44
C ASN A 358 22.43 -2.98 20.60
N THR A 359 23.29 -2.51 19.69
CA THR A 359 23.88 -1.16 19.78
C THR A 359 22.89 -0.09 19.34
N SER A 360 22.18 -0.34 18.24
CA SER A 360 21.12 0.54 17.75
C SER A 360 19.77 0.29 18.43
N GLY A 361 19.57 -0.89 19.02
CA GLY A 361 18.28 -1.29 19.58
C GLY A 361 17.30 -1.76 18.53
N CYS A 362 17.81 -2.28 17.42
CA CYS A 362 17.01 -2.66 16.27
C CYS A 362 17.24 -4.13 15.88
N ALA A 363 16.28 -4.69 15.14
CA ALA A 363 16.41 -5.97 14.48
C ALA A 363 16.00 -5.86 13.02
N THR A 364 16.80 -6.43 12.14
CA THR A 364 16.53 -6.46 10.69
C THR A 364 15.92 -7.80 10.32
N PHE A 365 14.80 -7.74 9.61
CA PHE A 365 14.09 -8.89 9.06
C PHE A 365 14.30 -8.93 7.55
N THR A 366 14.81 -10.04 7.06
CA THR A 366 15.03 -10.28 5.62
C THR A 366 14.08 -11.36 5.15
N THR A 367 13.28 -11.04 4.13
CA THR A 367 12.39 -11.98 3.46
C THR A 367 13.01 -12.41 2.14
N THR A 368 13.01 -13.70 1.83
CA THR A 368 13.48 -14.21 0.54
C THR A 368 12.50 -15.19 -0.06
N PHE A 369 12.29 -15.10 -1.36
CA PHE A 369 11.51 -16.07 -2.13
C PHE A 369 12.49 -16.98 -2.88
N SER A 370 12.41 -18.28 -2.60
CA SER A 370 13.18 -19.28 -3.33
C SER A 370 12.58 -19.55 -4.71
N SER A 371 13.34 -20.24 -5.57
CA SER A 371 12.86 -20.65 -6.90
C SER A 371 11.68 -21.64 -6.88
N THR A 372 11.31 -22.16 -5.70
CA THR A 372 10.15 -23.05 -5.54
C THR A 372 8.90 -22.33 -5.01
N TYR A 373 9.00 -21.04 -4.70
CA TYR A 373 7.83 -20.25 -4.34
C TYR A 373 6.88 -20.15 -5.54
N GLN A 374 5.60 -20.32 -5.27
CA GLN A 374 4.50 -20.12 -6.22
C GLN A 374 3.40 -19.40 -5.47
N THR A 375 2.71 -18.45 -6.09
CA THR A 375 1.54 -17.76 -5.51
C THR A 375 0.36 -18.74 -5.34
N ALA A 376 -0.53 -18.49 -4.38
CA ALA A 376 -1.65 -19.38 -4.08
C ALA A 376 -2.70 -19.12 -5.14
N PRO A 377 -3.48 -20.10 -5.57
CA PRO A 377 -4.70 -19.77 -6.29
C PRO A 377 -5.59 -18.92 -5.36
N PRO A 378 -6.19 -17.83 -5.88
CA PRO A 378 -7.29 -17.13 -5.25
C PRO A 378 -8.37 -18.10 -4.78
N GLN A 379 -9.02 -17.79 -3.65
CA GLN A 379 -10.05 -18.66 -3.07
C GLN A 379 -11.43 -18.09 -3.34
N GLY A 380 -12.40 -18.98 -3.55
CA GLY A 380 -13.82 -18.62 -3.57
C GLY A 380 -14.25 -17.70 -4.70
N GLU A 381 -13.61 -17.81 -5.88
CA GLU A 381 -14.03 -17.08 -7.08
C GLU A 381 -15.55 -17.17 -7.27
N THR A 382 -16.19 -16.01 -7.33
CA THR A 382 -17.61 -15.87 -7.61
C THR A 382 -17.85 -14.64 -8.48
N MET A 383 -19.07 -14.52 -8.98
CA MET A 383 -19.49 -13.40 -9.82
C MET A 383 -20.43 -12.50 -9.03
N CYS A 384 -19.95 -11.32 -8.65
CA CYS A 384 -20.75 -10.32 -7.95
C CYS A 384 -21.54 -9.46 -8.95
N PRO A 385 -22.88 -9.42 -8.87
CA PRO A 385 -23.67 -8.55 -9.72
C PRO A 385 -23.49 -7.08 -9.33
N VAL A 386 -23.38 -6.22 -10.34
CA VAL A 386 -23.35 -4.76 -10.23
C VAL A 386 -24.49 -4.17 -11.06
N SER A 387 -25.27 -3.29 -10.46
CA SER A 387 -26.36 -2.62 -11.17
C SER A 387 -25.86 -1.43 -11.98
N TRP A 388 -26.45 -1.19 -13.16
CA TRP A 388 -26.20 0.01 -13.94
C TRP A 388 -26.52 1.31 -13.20
N THR A 389 -27.55 1.28 -12.33
CA THR A 389 -27.89 2.42 -11.48
C THR A 389 -26.70 2.79 -10.60
N TRP A 390 -26.11 1.81 -9.91
CA TRP A 390 -24.97 2.03 -9.03
C TRP A 390 -23.72 2.46 -9.82
N LEU A 391 -23.43 1.81 -10.96
CA LEU A 391 -22.29 2.17 -11.82
C LEU A 391 -22.39 3.61 -12.33
N ASN A 392 -23.56 4.02 -12.81
CA ASN A 392 -23.80 5.39 -13.28
C ASN A 392 -23.65 6.42 -12.15
N GLN A 393 -24.08 6.05 -10.93
CA GLN A 393 -23.99 6.94 -9.77
C GLN A 393 -22.53 7.16 -9.36
N ASN A 394 -21.73 6.09 -9.24
CA ASN A 394 -20.31 6.18 -8.88
C ASN A 394 -19.47 6.80 -10.00
N ALA A 395 -19.75 6.48 -11.27
CA ALA A 395 -19.10 7.13 -12.40
C ALA A 395 -19.25 8.67 -12.35
N GLY A 396 -20.41 9.17 -11.91
CA GLY A 396 -20.62 10.60 -11.76
C GLY A 396 -19.85 11.24 -10.59
N VAL A 397 -19.57 10.47 -9.54
CA VAL A 397 -18.70 10.89 -8.42
C VAL A 397 -17.26 11.03 -8.92
N TYR A 398 -16.74 10.00 -9.61
CA TYR A 398 -15.39 10.02 -10.20
C TYR A 398 -15.19 11.16 -11.20
N ALA A 399 -16.20 11.45 -12.00
CA ALA A 399 -16.16 12.56 -12.95
C ALA A 399 -16.40 13.94 -12.31
N GLN A 400 -16.26 14.07 -10.99
CA GLN A 400 -16.34 15.33 -10.24
C GLN A 400 -17.67 16.08 -10.42
N GLY A 401 -18.79 15.35 -10.39
CA GLY A 401 -20.14 15.92 -10.29
C GLY A 401 -20.92 16.01 -11.61
N GLY A 402 -20.41 15.44 -12.70
CA GLY A 402 -21.19 15.21 -13.92
C GLY A 402 -22.10 13.98 -13.77
N SER A 403 -23.33 14.01 -14.28
CA SER A 403 -24.10 12.77 -14.43
C SER A 403 -23.54 11.95 -15.59
N ILE A 404 -22.91 10.82 -15.29
CA ILE A 404 -22.46 9.85 -16.30
C ILE A 404 -23.49 8.74 -16.43
N ASN A 405 -23.94 8.50 -17.66
CA ASN A 405 -24.72 7.32 -18.00
C ASN A 405 -23.85 6.38 -18.84
N LEU A 406 -23.06 5.55 -18.16
CA LEU A 406 -22.19 4.55 -18.78
C LEU A 406 -23.01 3.57 -19.62
N GLN A 407 -24.13 3.11 -19.08
CA GLN A 407 -25.04 2.19 -19.78
C GLN A 407 -25.48 2.75 -21.15
N GLN A 408 -25.89 4.02 -21.19
CA GLN A 408 -26.32 4.67 -22.42
C GLN A 408 -25.15 4.93 -23.38
N THR A 409 -23.97 5.28 -22.84
CA THR A 409 -22.76 5.49 -23.65
C THR A 409 -22.36 4.21 -24.35
N ILE A 410 -22.32 3.10 -23.61
CA ILE A 410 -22.07 1.76 -24.14
C ILE A 410 -23.12 1.35 -25.17
N TYR A 411 -24.41 1.60 -24.91
CA TYR A 411 -25.47 1.32 -25.88
C TYR A 411 -25.25 2.07 -27.20
N ASN A 412 -24.93 3.37 -27.12
CA ASN A 412 -24.72 4.21 -28.31
C ASN A 412 -23.56 3.68 -29.15
N ASP A 413 -22.44 3.35 -28.50
CA ASP A 413 -21.24 2.88 -29.18
C ASP A 413 -21.42 1.47 -29.75
N ALA A 414 -21.92 0.52 -28.97
CA ALA A 414 -22.15 -0.85 -29.43
C ALA A 414 -23.19 -0.89 -30.57
N SER A 415 -24.24 -0.08 -30.49
CA SER A 415 -25.26 0.01 -31.54
C SER A 415 -24.79 0.76 -32.79
N ALA A 416 -23.73 1.57 -32.72
CA ALA A 416 -23.08 2.12 -33.89
C ALA A 416 -22.29 1.03 -34.65
N VAL A 417 -21.71 0.07 -33.93
CA VAL A 417 -20.99 -1.07 -34.52
C VAL A 417 -21.94 -2.07 -35.18
N LEU A 418 -23.10 -2.37 -34.57
CA LEU A 418 -24.13 -3.26 -35.13
C LEU A 418 -25.53 -2.61 -35.15
N PRO A 419 -25.81 -1.71 -36.11
CA PRO A 419 -27.06 -0.93 -36.13
C PRO A 419 -28.34 -1.78 -36.22
N GLN A 420 -28.25 -2.96 -36.84
CA GLN A 420 -29.38 -3.88 -36.99
C GLN A 420 -29.79 -4.58 -35.69
N ASP A 421 -28.95 -4.58 -34.66
CA ASP A 421 -29.13 -5.36 -33.43
C ASP A 421 -29.48 -4.49 -32.19
N LYS A 422 -29.95 -3.26 -32.40
CA LYS A 422 -30.30 -2.30 -31.34
C LYS A 422 -31.20 -2.86 -30.24
N SER A 423 -32.24 -3.60 -30.61
CA SER A 423 -33.18 -4.18 -29.63
C SER A 423 -32.52 -5.25 -28.75
N LEU A 424 -31.54 -5.98 -29.28
CA LEU A 424 -30.77 -6.97 -28.52
C LEU A 424 -29.81 -6.29 -27.55
N PHE A 425 -29.12 -5.21 -27.95
CA PHE A 425 -28.32 -4.43 -27.01
C PHE A 425 -29.16 -3.86 -25.88
N GLN A 426 -30.35 -3.33 -26.18
CA GLN A 426 -31.24 -2.79 -25.16
C GLN A 426 -31.70 -3.87 -24.19
N ALA A 427 -31.99 -5.08 -24.65
CA ALA A 427 -32.31 -6.22 -23.80
C ALA A 427 -31.11 -6.65 -22.95
N LEU A 428 -29.92 -6.77 -23.54
CA LEU A 428 -28.70 -7.16 -22.84
C LEU A 428 -28.37 -6.19 -21.69
N LEU A 429 -28.47 -4.89 -21.95
CA LEU A 429 -28.18 -3.86 -20.95
C LEU A 429 -29.24 -3.76 -19.85
N GLN A 430 -30.37 -4.46 -19.93
CA GLN A 430 -31.28 -4.59 -18.78
C GLN A 430 -30.73 -5.53 -17.70
N HIS A 431 -29.77 -6.39 -18.05
CA HIS A 431 -29.10 -7.25 -17.09
C HIS A 431 -28.03 -6.49 -16.30
N ARG A 432 -27.75 -6.97 -15.08
CA ARG A 432 -26.60 -6.52 -14.29
C ARG A 432 -25.31 -6.98 -14.96
N ILE A 433 -24.23 -6.22 -14.74
CA ILE A 433 -22.87 -6.69 -15.07
C ILE A 433 -22.40 -7.55 -13.91
N HIS A 434 -21.63 -8.59 -14.21
CA HIS A 434 -21.02 -9.45 -13.22
C HIS A 434 -19.51 -9.23 -13.25
N VAL A 435 -18.93 -8.90 -12.10
CA VAL A 435 -17.49 -8.77 -11.90
C VAL A 435 -16.99 -9.94 -11.05
N THR A 436 -15.69 -10.22 -11.14
CA THR A 436 -15.09 -11.26 -10.30
C THR A 436 -14.98 -10.77 -8.86
N CYS A 437 -15.27 -11.64 -7.91
CA CYS A 437 -14.99 -11.45 -6.50
C CYS A 437 -14.33 -12.69 -5.93
N TYR A 438 -13.46 -12.51 -4.94
CA TYR A 438 -12.80 -13.61 -4.23
C TYR A 438 -13.11 -13.58 -2.73
N ASN A 439 -12.90 -14.69 -2.04
CA ASN A 439 -12.97 -14.68 -0.58
C ASN A 439 -11.93 -13.71 0.00
N MET A 440 -12.29 -13.08 1.12
CA MET A 440 -11.37 -12.29 1.94
C MET A 440 -10.18 -13.15 2.38
N MET A 441 -8.99 -12.56 2.45
CA MET A 441 -7.79 -13.29 2.80
C MET A 441 -7.72 -13.56 4.31
N SER A 442 -7.92 -14.83 4.70
CA SER A 442 -7.82 -15.23 6.11
C SER A 442 -6.39 -15.43 6.59
N SER A 443 -6.19 -15.18 7.88
CA SER A 443 -4.99 -15.58 8.61
C SER A 443 -5.31 -16.13 10.00
N SER A 444 -4.42 -16.99 10.50
CA SER A 444 -4.45 -17.53 11.85
C SER A 444 -3.33 -16.95 12.73
N ILE A 445 -2.79 -15.79 12.37
CA ILE A 445 -1.74 -15.12 13.15
C ILE A 445 -2.28 -14.75 14.55
N THR A 446 -1.45 -14.90 15.57
CA THR A 446 -1.82 -14.58 16.95
C THR A 446 -1.42 -13.14 17.31
N SER A 447 -1.92 -12.63 18.44
CA SER A 447 -1.51 -11.32 18.94
C SER A 447 -0.05 -11.29 19.42
N PRO A 448 0.62 -10.12 19.37
CA PRO A 448 1.96 -9.93 19.90
C PRO A 448 2.15 -10.48 21.32
N THR A 449 3.10 -11.39 21.48
CA THR A 449 3.39 -12.07 22.75
C THR A 449 4.89 -12.06 23.05
N SER A 450 5.28 -11.45 24.17
CA SER A 450 6.70 -11.35 24.53
C SER A 450 7.35 -12.72 24.73
N GLY A 451 8.59 -12.87 24.24
CA GLY A 451 9.42 -14.07 24.36
C GLY A 451 9.20 -15.11 23.26
N VAL A 452 8.22 -14.92 22.37
CA VAL A 452 8.02 -15.79 21.19
C VAL A 452 9.01 -15.41 20.09
N GLN A 453 9.68 -16.39 19.49
CA GLN A 453 10.48 -16.22 18.28
C GLN A 453 10.21 -17.42 17.38
N ALA A 454 9.34 -17.25 16.39
CA ALA A 454 8.88 -18.35 15.55
C ALA A 454 8.67 -17.92 14.11
N VAL A 455 9.13 -18.76 13.18
CA VAL A 455 8.74 -18.73 11.77
C VAL A 455 8.15 -20.09 11.45
N SER A 456 6.88 -20.13 11.04
CA SER A 456 6.16 -21.37 10.73
C SER A 456 5.80 -21.40 9.26
N THR A 457 6.14 -22.47 8.56
CA THR A 457 5.68 -22.68 7.18
C THR A 457 4.27 -23.25 7.18
N VAL A 458 3.32 -22.55 6.57
CA VAL A 458 1.90 -22.92 6.49
C VAL A 458 1.49 -23.09 5.03
N THR A 459 1.18 -24.32 4.62
CA THR A 459 0.92 -24.65 3.20
C THR A 459 -0.31 -23.97 2.63
N ASN A 460 -1.37 -23.84 3.42
CA ASN A 460 -2.65 -23.28 2.98
C ASN A 460 -2.78 -21.77 3.23
N GLN A 461 -1.72 -21.10 3.68
CA GLN A 461 -1.75 -19.65 3.81
C GLN A 461 -1.73 -19.01 2.42
N LEU A 462 -2.43 -17.88 2.27
CA LEU A 462 -2.43 -17.09 1.03
C LEU A 462 -1.21 -16.15 0.99
N TYR A 463 -1.02 -15.39 2.07
CA TYR A 463 0.13 -14.49 2.25
C TYR A 463 1.48 -15.22 2.14
N PRO A 464 2.43 -14.74 1.30
CA PRO A 464 3.81 -15.22 1.30
C PRO A 464 4.45 -15.07 2.68
N ILE A 465 4.17 -13.97 3.37
CA ILE A 465 4.53 -13.69 4.76
C ILE A 465 3.40 -12.92 5.44
N ILE A 466 3.10 -13.28 6.68
CA ILE A 466 2.30 -12.48 7.62
C ILE A 466 2.79 -12.70 9.04
N GLY A 467 2.83 -11.65 9.84
CA GLY A 467 3.30 -11.75 11.21
C GLY A 467 3.32 -10.44 11.97
N TRP A 468 3.97 -10.51 13.12
CA TRP A 468 4.23 -9.35 13.98
C TRP A 468 5.62 -9.44 14.59
N VAL A 469 6.14 -8.28 14.97
CA VAL A 469 7.40 -8.09 15.69
C VAL A 469 7.16 -7.17 16.87
N GLN A 470 7.74 -7.52 18.02
CA GLN A 470 7.83 -6.66 19.19
C GLN A 470 9.31 -6.43 19.53
N ALA A 471 9.73 -5.16 19.58
CA ALA A 471 11.08 -4.77 19.97
C ALA A 471 11.06 -3.87 21.21
N LYS A 472 11.82 -4.26 22.24
CA LYS A 472 11.86 -3.55 23.52
C LYS A 472 13.25 -3.61 24.15
N TRP A 473 13.64 -2.53 24.82
CA TRP A 473 14.83 -2.53 25.67
C TRP A 473 14.55 -3.19 27.03
N ASN A 474 15.50 -4.01 27.52
CA ASN A 474 15.47 -4.69 28.81
C ASN A 474 16.57 -4.22 29.78
#